data_AF-A0A1B8NW71-F1
#
_entry.id   AF-A0A1B8NW71-F1
#
_cell.length_a   1.000
_cell.length_b   1.000
_cell.length_c   1.000
_cell.angle_alpha   90.00
_cell.angle_beta   90.00
_cell.angle_gamma   90.00
#
_symmetry.space_group_name_H-M   'P 1'
#
loop_
_entity.id
_entity.type
_entity.pdbx_description
1 polymer ?
#
loop_
_entity_poly.entity_id
_entity_poly.type
_entity_poly.pdbx_seq_one_letter_code
_entity_poly.pdbx_strand_id
1 'polypeptide(L)'
;MPAWQHLGEATLVDVTQHVLSLSGQATEPARAEKGAEVFTAMCASCHQPDGTGNPMLGAPNLTDDAWLYRGPDQSLEAAVLETLRNGRNGQMPAQVDYLGEDKVHLVAAYVYQLSRRGQGSAD
;
A
#
# COMPACT_ATOMS: atom_id res chain seq x y z
N MET A 1 -3.16 -5.94 7.36
CA MET A 1 -3.07 -6.76 6.12
C MET A 1 -2.58 -8.16 6.51
N PRO A 2 -3.36 -9.22 6.24
CA PRO A 2 -3.00 -10.60 6.62
C PRO A 2 -1.79 -11.13 5.84
N ALA A 3 -1.17 -12.17 6.37
CA ALA A 3 -0.10 -12.91 5.71
C ALA A 3 -0.66 -13.94 4.71
N TRP A 4 -0.06 -14.01 3.52
CA TRP A 4 -0.51 -14.86 2.41
C TRP A 4 0.47 -15.97 2.04
N GLN A 5 1.51 -16.21 2.84
CA GLN A 5 2.52 -17.27 2.60
C GLN A 5 1.94 -18.67 2.35
N HIS A 6 0.74 -18.96 2.82
CA HIS A 6 0.05 -20.23 2.60
C HIS A 6 -0.39 -20.45 1.14
N LEU A 7 -0.46 -19.41 0.31
CA LEU A 7 -0.77 -19.49 -1.12
C LEU A 7 0.39 -20.07 -1.97
N GLY A 8 1.58 -20.19 -1.37
CA GLY A 8 2.78 -20.68 -2.04
C GLY A 8 3.56 -19.58 -2.75
N GLU A 9 4.88 -19.77 -2.80
CA GLU A 9 5.83 -18.73 -3.26
C GLU A 9 5.59 -18.31 -4.72
N ALA A 10 5.30 -19.26 -5.61
CA ALA A 10 5.02 -18.95 -7.01
C ALA A 10 3.81 -18.02 -7.16
N THR A 11 2.73 -18.30 -6.42
CA THR A 11 1.53 -17.47 -6.40
C THR A 11 1.81 -16.08 -5.87
N LEU A 12 2.64 -15.95 -4.83
CA LEU A 12 3.02 -14.63 -4.30
C LEU A 12 3.80 -13.80 -5.30
N VAL A 13 4.72 -14.43 -6.05
CA VAL A 13 5.44 -13.77 -7.13
C VAL A 13 4.48 -13.32 -8.22
N ASP A 14 3.53 -14.17 -8.61
CA ASP A 14 2.54 -13.82 -9.65
C ASP A 14 1.66 -12.63 -9.22
N VAL A 15 1.15 -12.63 -7.97
CA VAL A 15 0.43 -11.49 -7.40
C VAL A 15 1.31 -10.24 -7.31
N THR A 16 2.58 -10.40 -6.94
CA THR A 16 3.53 -9.28 -6.89
C THR A 16 3.67 -8.63 -8.27
N GLN A 17 3.82 -9.44 -9.32
CA GLN A 17 3.91 -8.96 -10.70
C GLN A 17 2.63 -8.22 -11.11
N HIS A 18 1.45 -8.68 -10.70
CA HIS A 18 0.21 -7.93 -10.94
C HIS A 18 0.20 -6.58 -10.20
N VAL A 19 0.55 -6.55 -8.91
CA VAL A 19 0.59 -5.30 -8.12
C VAL A 19 1.57 -4.28 -8.71
N LEU A 20 2.73 -4.73 -9.19
CA LEU A 20 3.69 -3.88 -9.89
C LEU A 20 3.09 -3.28 -11.17
N SER A 21 2.26 -4.04 -11.89
CA SER A 21 1.60 -3.52 -13.10
C SER A 21 0.60 -2.40 -12.81
N LEU A 22 -0.03 -2.40 -11.62
CA LEU A 22 -1.00 -1.37 -11.21
C LEU A 22 -0.36 0.02 -11.03
N SER A 23 0.93 0.05 -10.69
CA SER A 23 1.74 1.27 -10.53
C SER A 23 2.67 1.52 -11.73
N GLY A 24 2.40 0.88 -12.87
CA GLY A 24 3.13 1.10 -14.13
C GLY A 24 4.59 0.63 -14.13
N GLN A 25 4.97 -0.24 -13.20
CA GLN A 25 6.33 -0.78 -13.14
C GLN A 25 6.56 -1.85 -14.21
N ALA A 26 7.83 -2.16 -14.49
CA ALA A 26 8.18 -3.27 -15.36
C ALA A 26 7.79 -4.61 -14.71
N THR A 27 7.20 -5.52 -15.48
CA THR A 27 6.69 -6.82 -15.00
C THR A 27 6.90 -7.93 -16.02
N GLU A 28 6.77 -9.17 -15.56
CA GLU A 28 6.63 -10.38 -16.39
C GLU A 28 5.15 -10.60 -16.77
N PRO A 29 4.72 -10.35 -18.03
CA PRO A 29 3.29 -10.28 -18.37
C PRO A 29 2.50 -11.55 -18.06
N ALA A 30 3.09 -12.73 -18.34
CA ALA A 30 2.44 -14.02 -18.09
C ALA A 30 2.25 -14.31 -16.58
N ARG A 31 3.06 -13.71 -15.71
CA ARG A 31 2.90 -13.81 -14.26
C ARG A 31 1.91 -12.78 -13.75
N ALA A 32 1.95 -11.56 -14.28
CA ALA A 32 1.00 -10.51 -13.94
C ALA A 32 -0.45 -10.92 -14.26
N GLU A 33 -0.68 -11.62 -15.38
CA GLU A 33 -2.00 -12.16 -15.74
C GLU A 33 -2.51 -13.17 -14.72
N LYS A 34 -1.68 -14.14 -14.31
CA LYS A 34 -2.02 -15.11 -13.24
C LYS A 34 -2.25 -14.42 -11.89
N GLY A 35 -1.44 -13.42 -11.59
CA GLY A 35 -1.58 -12.60 -10.39
C GLY A 35 -2.90 -11.83 -10.34
N ALA A 36 -3.41 -11.39 -11.49
CA ALA A 36 -4.67 -10.66 -11.60
C ALA A 36 -5.88 -11.52 -11.17
N GLU A 37 -5.88 -12.80 -11.51
CA GLU A 37 -6.93 -13.75 -11.08
C GLU A 37 -6.97 -13.86 -9.55
N VAL A 38 -5.80 -14.05 -8.94
CA VAL A 38 -5.66 -14.17 -7.47
C VAL A 38 -5.99 -12.84 -6.78
N PHE A 39 -5.56 -11.71 -7.36
CA PHE A 39 -5.86 -10.38 -6.86
C PHE A 39 -7.36 -10.14 -6.82
N THR A 40 -8.07 -10.47 -7.90
CA THR A 40 -9.52 -10.35 -7.98
C THR A 40 -10.22 -11.21 -6.93
N ALA A 41 -9.77 -12.45 -6.74
CA ALA A 41 -10.36 -13.38 -5.79
C ALA A 41 -10.14 -13.00 -4.32
N MET A 42 -8.95 -12.48 -3.98
CA MET A 42 -8.51 -12.36 -2.58
C MET A 42 -8.22 -10.91 -2.14
N CYS A 43 -7.63 -10.10 -3.01
CA CYS A 43 -7.07 -8.79 -2.65
C CYS A 43 -8.05 -7.64 -2.89
N ALA A 44 -8.88 -7.74 -3.93
CA ALA A 44 -9.80 -6.70 -4.36
C ALA A 44 -10.88 -6.35 -3.31
N SER A 45 -11.19 -7.29 -2.40
CA SER A 45 -12.11 -7.04 -1.28
C SER A 45 -11.66 -5.87 -0.38
N CYS A 46 -10.35 -5.68 -0.24
CA CYS A 46 -9.76 -4.60 0.55
C CYS A 46 -9.17 -3.51 -0.34
N HIS A 47 -8.49 -3.87 -1.42
CA HIS A 47 -7.75 -2.94 -2.27
C HIS A 47 -8.55 -2.40 -3.47
N GLN A 48 -9.83 -2.76 -3.57
CA GLN A 48 -10.69 -2.52 -4.73
C GLN A 48 -10.22 -3.25 -6.00
N PRO A 49 -11.12 -3.50 -6.98
CA PRO A 49 -10.76 -4.22 -8.21
C PRO A 49 -9.71 -3.51 -9.06
N ASP A 50 -9.64 -2.19 -8.99
CA ASP A 50 -8.68 -1.35 -9.71
C ASP A 50 -7.40 -1.05 -8.89
N GLY A 51 -7.30 -1.58 -7.67
CA GLY A 51 -6.14 -1.35 -6.80
C GLY A 51 -6.12 0.00 -6.10
N THR A 52 -7.16 0.83 -6.21
CA THR A 52 -7.21 2.19 -5.64
C THR A 52 -7.23 2.23 -4.11
N GLY A 53 -7.38 1.08 -3.46
CA GLY A 53 -7.38 0.97 -2.00
C GLY A 53 -8.72 1.31 -1.38
N ASN A 54 -8.82 1.09 -0.06
CA ASN A 54 -10.01 1.41 0.72
C ASN A 54 -9.62 2.18 1.99
N PRO A 55 -9.79 3.52 2.00
CA PRO A 55 -9.45 4.35 3.15
C PRO A 55 -10.19 3.95 4.44
N MET A 56 -11.42 3.41 4.34
CA MET A 56 -12.18 2.97 5.52
C MET A 56 -11.56 1.75 6.21
N LEU A 57 -10.86 0.90 5.45
CA LEU A 57 -10.14 -0.25 5.97
C LEU A 57 -8.66 0.06 6.25
N GLY A 58 -8.20 1.27 5.92
CA GLY A 58 -6.78 1.61 5.89
C GLY A 58 -5.99 0.83 4.84
N ALA A 59 -6.65 0.26 3.83
CA ALA A 59 -5.98 -0.43 2.74
C ALA A 59 -5.40 0.61 1.76
N PRO A 60 -4.08 0.62 1.52
CA PRO A 60 -3.44 1.63 0.68
C PRO A 60 -3.83 1.47 -0.79
N ASN A 61 -3.73 2.59 -1.51
CA ASN A 61 -3.74 2.62 -2.97
C ASN A 61 -2.46 1.93 -3.48
N LEU A 62 -2.62 0.98 -4.40
CA LEU A 62 -1.53 0.22 -5.01
C LEU A 62 -1.15 0.75 -6.40
N THR A 63 -1.89 1.74 -6.92
CA THR A 63 -1.67 2.35 -8.24
C THR A 63 -0.76 3.58 -8.17
N ASP A 64 -0.36 4.02 -6.98
CA ASP A 64 0.49 5.19 -6.78
C ASP A 64 1.93 4.80 -6.35
N ASP A 65 2.75 5.83 -6.16
CA ASP A 65 4.17 5.68 -5.81
C ASP A 65 4.43 5.71 -4.29
N ALA A 66 3.39 5.72 -3.45
CA ALA A 66 3.50 5.93 -2.00
C ALA A 66 3.63 4.61 -1.21
N TRP A 67 4.85 4.08 -1.14
CA TRP A 67 5.14 2.79 -0.49
C TRP A 67 5.82 2.91 0.87
N LEU A 68 5.03 2.86 1.96
CA LEU A 68 5.52 3.01 3.34
C LEU A 68 6.53 1.92 3.78
N TYR A 69 6.33 0.68 3.33
CA TYR A 69 7.11 -0.48 3.77
C TYR A 69 8.30 -0.82 2.85
N ARG A 70 8.65 0.07 1.91
CA ARG A 70 9.81 -0.10 1.04
C ARG A 70 11.04 0.54 1.70
N GLY A 71 12.07 -0.27 1.97
CA GLY A 71 13.37 0.25 2.42
C GLY A 71 14.06 1.11 1.35
N PRO A 72 15.01 1.99 1.74
CA PRO A 72 15.66 2.93 0.81
C PRO A 72 16.39 2.24 -0.36
N ASP A 73 16.99 1.08 -0.13
CA ASP A 73 17.72 0.30 -1.14
C ASP A 73 16.94 -0.96 -1.58
N GLN A 74 15.65 -1.07 -1.22
CA GLN A 74 14.83 -2.23 -1.52
C GLN A 74 14.03 -2.00 -2.81
N SER A 75 14.07 -2.97 -3.74
CA SER A 75 13.19 -2.93 -4.91
C SER A 75 11.71 -3.02 -4.48
N LEU A 76 10.82 -2.42 -5.26
CA LEU A 76 9.39 -2.50 -4.96
C LEU A 76 8.88 -3.95 -4.98
N GLU A 77 9.36 -4.76 -5.93
CA GLU A 77 9.05 -6.19 -5.99
C GLU A 77 9.37 -6.90 -4.68
N ALA A 78 10.58 -6.71 -4.14
CA ALA A 78 10.99 -7.33 -2.89
C ALA A 78 10.13 -6.84 -1.70
N ALA A 79 9.80 -5.55 -1.66
CA ALA A 79 8.97 -4.97 -0.60
C ALA A 79 7.52 -5.50 -0.62
N VAL A 80 6.92 -5.65 -1.81
CA VAL A 80 5.58 -6.21 -1.99
C VAL A 80 5.58 -7.69 -1.63
N LEU A 81 6.58 -8.45 -2.09
CA LEU A 81 6.69 -9.87 -1.81
C LEU A 81 6.87 -10.14 -0.31
N GLU A 82 7.70 -9.36 0.38
CA GLU A 82 7.85 -9.43 1.84
C GLU A 82 6.53 -9.13 2.56
N THR A 83 5.80 -8.11 2.09
CA THR A 83 4.49 -7.73 2.62
C THR A 83 3.46 -8.85 2.42
N LEU A 84 3.43 -9.50 1.26
CA LEU A 84 2.55 -10.64 1.01
C LEU A 84 2.90 -11.85 1.87
N ARG A 85 4.19 -12.14 2.06
CA ARG A 85 4.64 -13.27 2.90
C ARG A 85 4.24 -13.08 4.35
N ASN A 86 4.56 -11.91 4.91
CA ASN A 86 4.53 -11.70 6.36
C ASN A 86 3.31 -10.92 6.86
N GLY A 87 2.53 -10.33 5.95
CA GLY A 87 1.50 -9.37 6.31
C GLY A 87 2.07 -8.08 6.88
N ARG A 88 1.19 -7.14 7.23
CA ARG A 88 1.54 -5.86 7.89
C ARG A 88 0.49 -5.50 8.93
N ASN A 89 0.94 -5.00 10.08
CA ASN A 89 0.11 -4.54 11.18
C ASN A 89 0.68 -3.23 11.77
N GLY A 90 0.77 -2.21 10.92
CA GLY A 90 1.19 -0.87 11.35
C GLY A 90 0.20 -0.27 12.34
N GLN A 91 0.71 0.38 13.37
CA GLN A 91 -0.08 1.02 14.41
C GLN A 91 0.30 2.50 14.49
N MET A 92 -0.71 3.38 14.41
CA MET A 92 -0.57 4.79 14.77
C MET A 92 -1.15 4.93 16.18
N PRO A 93 -0.31 5.12 17.21
CA PRO A 93 -0.81 5.27 18.58
C PRO A 93 -1.63 6.54 18.73
N ALA A 94 -2.70 6.50 19.52
CA ALA A 94 -3.45 7.71 19.86
C ALA A 94 -2.51 8.75 20.49
N GLN A 95 -2.51 9.97 19.93
CA GLN A 95 -1.59 11.03 20.35
C GLN A 95 -2.16 11.91 21.47
N VAL A 96 -3.46 11.80 21.76
CA VAL A 96 -4.17 12.64 22.75
C VAL A 96 -3.58 12.49 24.16
N ASP A 97 -3.19 11.27 24.55
CA ASP A 97 -2.61 11.00 25.87
C ASP A 97 -1.23 11.63 26.06
N TYR A 98 -0.51 11.90 24.96
CA TYR A 98 0.84 12.47 24.99
C TYR A 98 0.86 13.99 24.78
N LEU A 99 -0.01 14.49 23.92
CA LEU A 99 0.02 15.88 23.46
C LEU A 99 -1.14 16.74 24.01
N GLY A 100 -2.26 16.12 24.39
CA GLY A 100 -3.51 16.81 24.68
C GLY A 100 -4.24 17.29 23.42
N GLU A 101 -5.53 17.60 23.55
CA GLU A 101 -6.41 17.93 22.42
C GLU A 101 -5.93 19.13 21.60
N ASP A 102 -5.54 20.24 22.25
CA ASP A 102 -5.12 21.46 21.57
C ASP A 102 -3.93 21.23 20.64
N LYS A 103 -2.91 20.49 21.11
CA LYS A 103 -1.72 20.20 20.31
C LYS A 103 -2.02 19.19 19.20
N VAL A 104 -2.86 18.19 19.46
CA VAL A 104 -3.32 17.26 18.42
C VAL A 104 -4.03 18.03 17.31
N HIS A 105 -4.87 19.00 17.65
CA HIS A 105 -5.56 19.82 16.65
C HIS A 105 -4.59 20.67 15.81
N LEU A 106 -3.57 21.28 16.45
CA LEU A 106 -2.52 22.01 15.73
C LEU A 106 -1.69 21.11 14.81
N VAL A 107 -1.31 19.92 15.26
CA VAL A 107 -0.57 18.94 14.45
C VAL A 107 -1.43 18.44 13.28
N ALA A 108 -2.72 18.19 13.50
CA ALA A 108 -3.65 17.81 12.44
C ALA A 108 -3.75 18.91 11.37
N ALA A 109 -3.87 20.18 11.78
CA ALA A 109 -3.87 21.32 10.87
C ALA A 109 -2.54 21.42 10.08
N TYR A 110 -1.41 21.16 10.73
CA TYR A 110 -0.10 21.14 10.06
C TYR A 110 0.03 20.02 9.03
N VAL A 111 -0.34 18.79 9.37
CA VAL A 111 -0.35 17.65 8.43
C VAL A 111 -1.29 17.91 7.25
N TYR A 112 -2.47 18.48 7.51
CA TYR A 112 -3.41 18.89 6.46
C TYR A 112 -2.82 19.97 5.55
N GLN A 113 -2.05 20.92 6.09
CA GLN A 113 -1.36 21.90 5.26
C GLN A 113 -0.28 21.25 4.37
N LEU A 114 0.49 20.28 4.90
CA LEU A 114 1.55 19.61 4.15
C LEU A 114 1.01 18.92 2.90
N SER A 115 -0.15 18.28 2.97
CA SER A 115 -0.76 17.61 1.81
C SER A 115 -1.16 18.58 0.69
N ARG A 116 -1.39 19.85 1.01
CA ARG A 116 -1.75 20.90 0.04
C ARG A 116 -0.55 21.62 -0.56
N ARG A 117 0.61 21.63 0.10
CA ARG A 117 1.81 22.31 -0.41
C ARG A 117 2.34 21.69 -1.71
N GLY A 118 2.13 20.39 -1.93
CA GLY A 118 2.50 19.71 -3.18
C GLY A 118 1.52 19.90 -4.34
N GLN A 119 0.37 20.53 -4.12
CA GLN A 119 -0.69 20.71 -5.14
C GLN A 119 -0.71 22.12 -5.76
N GLY A 120 0.20 23.01 -5.33
CA GLY A 120 0.21 24.44 -5.70
C GLY A 120 1.32 24.87 -6.67
N SER A 121 1.97 23.94 -7.38
CA SER A 121 3.05 24.26 -8.35
C SER A 121 2.76 23.74 -9.77
N ALA A 122 1.48 23.59 -10.12
CA ALA A 122 1.03 23.17 -11.44
C ALA A 122 0.18 24.26 -12.11
N ASP A 123 0.64 25.52 -12.02
CA ASP A 123 0.22 26.66 -12.85
C ASP A 123 1.46 27.44 -13.29
#